data_AF-A0A3L7P5B4-F1
#
_entry.id   AF-A0A3L7P5B4-F1
#
_cell.length_a   1.000
_cell.length_b   1.000
_cell.length_c   1.000
_cell.angle_alpha   90.00
_cell.angle_beta   90.00
_cell.angle_gamma   90.00
#
_symmetry.space_group_name_H-M   'P 1'
#
loop_
_entity.id
_entity.type
_entity.pdbx_description
1 polymer ?
#
loop_
_entity_poly.entity_id
_entity_poly.type
_entity_poly.pdbx_seq_one_letter_code
_entity_poly.pdbx_strand_id
1 'polypeptide(L)'
;MLSRRKVVETALALTGVGLATGLYTWRVEPHWLEIVGRPLPVAHLPGVLQGATLVQISDLHIGPQVDDDYLVNTFERVRRIAPEIVVYTGDFISRKDCVDDQARRVFSQCARG
;
A
#
# COMPACT_ATOMS: atom_id res chain seq x y z
N MET A 1 -16.23 -46.16 -1.71
CA MET A 1 -16.37 -46.05 -0.23
C MET A 1 -15.26 -45.15 0.30
N LEU A 2 -15.60 -44.02 0.93
CA LEU A 2 -14.63 -43.15 1.61
C LEU A 2 -14.18 -43.83 2.91
N SER A 3 -12.86 -44.03 3.06
CA SER A 3 -12.28 -44.52 4.32
C SER A 3 -12.18 -43.37 5.32
N ARG A 4 -12.35 -43.66 6.62
CA ARG A 4 -12.20 -42.69 7.71
C ARG A 4 -10.88 -41.91 7.62
N ARG A 5 -9.80 -42.59 7.24
CA ARG A 5 -8.48 -41.96 7.02
C ARG A 5 -8.51 -40.92 5.90
N LYS A 6 -9.11 -41.24 4.75
CA LYS A 6 -9.24 -40.30 3.63
C LYS A 6 -10.09 -39.08 4.00
N VAL A 7 -11.11 -39.26 4.83
CA VAL A 7 -11.93 -38.15 5.35
C VAL A 7 -11.08 -37.21 6.21
N VAL A 8 -10.28 -37.76 7.14
CA VAL A 8 -9.38 -36.95 7.99
C VAL A 8 -8.29 -36.25 7.18
N GLU A 9 -7.63 -36.95 6.25
CA GLU A 9 -6.63 -36.36 5.36
C GLU A 9 -7.23 -35.21 4.53
N THR A 10 -8.43 -35.40 3.99
CA THR A 10 -9.12 -34.35 3.22
C THR A 10 -9.51 -33.18 4.11
N ALA A 11 -10.03 -33.41 5.31
CA ALA A 11 -10.39 -32.35 6.25
C ALA A 11 -9.17 -31.54 6.69
N LEU A 12 -8.04 -32.20 6.98
CA LEU A 12 -6.77 -31.54 7.29
C LEU A 12 -6.27 -30.70 6.11
N ALA A 13 -6.31 -31.25 4.90
CA ALA A 13 -5.91 -30.52 3.69
C ALA A 13 -6.76 -29.26 3.47
N LEU A 14 -8.09 -29.38 3.58
CA LEU A 14 -9.00 -28.24 3.44
C LEU A 14 -8.77 -27.19 4.54
N THR A 15 -8.53 -27.62 5.77
CA THR A 15 -8.19 -26.71 6.87
C THR A 15 -6.88 -25.99 6.60
N GLY A 16 -5.86 -26.71 6.11
CA GLY A 16 -4.58 -26.14 5.74
C GLY A 16 -4.70 -25.09 4.63
N VAL A 17 -5.47 -25.36 3.58
CA VAL A 17 -5.75 -24.39 2.51
C VAL A 17 -6.48 -23.18 3.06
N GLY A 18 -7.53 -23.38 3.87
CA GLY A 18 -8.29 -22.27 4.47
C GLY A 18 -7.43 -21.36 5.33
N LEU A 19 -6.55 -21.93 6.17
CA LEU A 19 -5.60 -21.16 6.98
C LEU A 19 -4.58 -20.41 6.12
N ALA A 20 -4.01 -21.06 5.10
CA ALA A 20 -3.05 -20.43 4.21
C ALA A 20 -3.68 -19.23 3.46
N THR A 21 -4.88 -19.41 2.90
CA THR A 21 -5.63 -18.33 2.24
C THR A 21 -5.95 -17.22 3.22
N GLY A 22 -6.46 -17.54 4.42
CA GLY A 22 -6.78 -16.52 5.42
C GLY A 22 -5.57 -15.72 5.91
N LEU A 23 -4.41 -16.37 6.08
CA LEU A 23 -3.17 -15.68 6.43
C LEU A 23 -2.68 -14.79 5.29
N TYR A 24 -2.78 -15.25 4.04
CA TYR A 24 -2.39 -14.48 2.86
C TYR A 24 -3.24 -13.21 2.71
N THR A 25 -4.56 -13.34 2.74
CA THR A 25 -5.47 -12.19 2.57
C THR A 25 -5.35 -11.20 3.73
N TRP A 26 -5.00 -11.67 4.93
CA TRP A 26 -4.80 -10.78 6.07
C TRP A 26 -3.44 -10.08 6.06
N ARG A 27 -2.35 -10.76 5.70
CA ARG A 27 -0.98 -10.24 5.92
C ARG A 27 -0.23 -9.85 4.66
N VAL A 28 -0.48 -10.51 3.53
CA VAL A 28 0.29 -10.31 2.31
C VAL A 28 -0.40 -9.31 1.39
N GLU A 29 -1.65 -9.58 1.04
CA GLU A 29 -2.42 -8.79 0.07
C GLU A 29 -2.47 -7.28 0.43
N PRO A 30 -2.76 -6.87 1.69
CA PRO A 30 -2.85 -5.44 2.02
C PRO A 30 -1.51 -4.69 1.92
N HIS A 31 -0.39 -5.40 1.99
CA HIS A 31 0.96 -4.83 2.03
C HIS A 31 1.67 -4.85 0.67
N TRP A 32 0.99 -5.34 -0.37
CA TRP A 32 1.57 -5.49 -1.70
C TRP A 32 1.59 -4.15 -2.46
N LEU A 33 2.49 -3.24 -2.06
CA LEU A 33 2.66 -1.98 -2.77
C LEU A 33 3.37 -2.19 -4.12
N GLU A 34 2.66 -1.89 -5.21
CA GLU A 34 3.21 -1.80 -6.56
C GLU A 34 3.55 -0.34 -6.91
N ILE A 35 4.71 -0.12 -7.53
CA ILE A 35 5.11 1.19 -8.05
C ILE A 35 5.07 1.11 -9.56
N VAL A 36 4.16 1.85 -10.17
CA VAL A 36 3.91 1.80 -11.62
C VAL A 36 4.45 3.08 -12.26
N GLY A 37 5.53 2.94 -13.04
CA GLY A 37 6.04 4.03 -13.87
C GLY A 37 5.24 4.14 -15.17
N ARG A 38 4.81 5.35 -15.53
CA ARG A 38 4.11 5.62 -16.80
C ARG A 38 4.68 6.89 -17.45
N PRO A 39 4.82 6.94 -18.78
CA PRO A 39 5.06 8.19 -19.49
C PRO A 39 3.89 9.15 -19.24
N LEU A 40 4.20 10.39 -18.88
CA LEU A 40 3.21 11.44 -18.66
C LEU A 40 3.36 12.53 -19.74
N PRO A 41 2.76 12.35 -20.92
CA PRO A 41 2.82 13.36 -21.97
C PRO A 41 1.97 14.57 -21.57
N VAL A 42 2.62 15.72 -21.36
CA VAL A 42 1.96 16.99 -21.04
C VAL A 42 2.15 17.95 -22.21
N ALA A 43 1.05 18.41 -22.79
CA ALA A 43 1.09 19.40 -23.86
C ALA A 43 1.67 20.72 -23.34
N HIS A 44 2.56 21.32 -24.12
CA HIS A 44 3.21 22.60 -23.79
C HIS A 44 4.00 22.57 -22.46
N LEU A 45 4.55 21.41 -22.08
CA LEU A 45 5.38 21.31 -20.87
C LEU A 45 6.62 22.22 -20.98
N PRO A 46 6.86 23.10 -19.99
CA PRO A 46 8.07 23.92 -19.95
C PRO A 46 9.34 23.05 -20.03
N GLY A 47 10.33 23.52 -20.79
CA GLY A 47 11.59 22.77 -21.00
C GLY A 47 12.28 22.33 -19.72
N VAL A 48 12.19 23.13 -18.65
CA VAL A 48 12.78 22.83 -17.34
C VAL A 48 12.18 21.61 -16.64
N LEU A 49 10.99 21.15 -17.05
CA LEU A 49 10.32 19.97 -16.49
C LEU A 49 10.42 18.75 -17.42
N GLN A 50 11.04 18.87 -18.60
CA GLN A 50 11.18 17.72 -19.49
C GLN A 50 12.14 16.70 -18.88
N GLY A 51 11.67 15.45 -18.78
CA GLY A 51 12.40 14.36 -18.13
C GLY A 51 12.27 14.35 -16.60
N ALA A 52 11.55 15.30 -16.00
CA ALA A 52 11.26 15.27 -14.57
C ALA A 52 10.36 14.08 -14.22
N THR A 53 10.56 13.54 -13.03
CA THR A 53 9.77 12.47 -12.44
C THR A 53 8.79 13.06 -11.44
N LEU A 54 7.50 12.79 -11.67
CA LEU A 54 6.42 13.10 -10.73
C LEU A 54 5.92 11.81 -10.10
N VAL A 55 5.84 11.80 -8.77
CA VAL A 55 5.17 10.74 -8.01
C VAL A 55 3.87 11.29 -7.43
N GLN A 56 2.77 10.63 -7.76
CA GLN A 56 1.46 10.90 -7.19
C GLN A 56 1.16 9.85 -6.11
N ILE A 57 0.70 10.33 -4.95
CA ILE A 57 0.27 9.51 -3.84
C ILE A 57 -1.17 9.89 -3.47
N SER A 58 -2.03 8.90 -3.33
CA SER A 58 -3.43 9.07 -2.93
C SER A 58 -3.86 7.94 -1.99
N ASP A 59 -5.06 8.04 -1.43
CA ASP A 59 -5.74 6.94 -0.73
C ASP A 59 -4.93 6.36 0.44
N LEU A 60 -4.24 7.23 1.18
CA LEU A 60 -3.47 6.83 2.37
C LEU A 60 -4.37 6.22 3.45
N HIS A 61 -5.63 6.70 3.53
CA HIS A 61 -6.66 6.21 4.44
C HIS A 61 -6.18 6.05 5.89
N ILE A 62 -5.34 6.96 6.38
CA ILE A 62 -4.73 6.89 7.71
C ILE A 62 -5.82 6.64 8.75
N GLY A 63 -5.61 5.63 9.55
CA GLY A 63 -6.58 5.12 10.51
C GLY A 63 -6.21 3.71 10.97
N PRO A 64 -6.93 3.14 11.94
CA PRO A 64 -6.56 1.88 12.59
C PRO A 64 -6.63 0.64 11.70
N GLN A 65 -7.05 0.76 10.43
CA GLN A 65 -7.05 -0.35 9.47
C GLN A 65 -5.84 -0.35 8.54
N VAL A 66 -5.08 0.75 8.48
CA VAL A 66 -3.91 0.88 7.64
C VAL A 66 -2.69 0.92 8.55
N ASP A 67 -1.74 0.03 8.30
CA ASP A 67 -0.54 -0.10 9.10
C ASP A 67 0.40 1.11 8.90
N ASP A 68 0.86 1.71 10.01
CA ASP A 68 1.79 2.85 9.97
C ASP A 68 3.07 2.50 9.19
N ASP A 69 3.61 1.30 9.41
CA ASP A 69 4.83 0.80 8.76
C ASP A 69 4.65 0.65 7.24
N TYR A 70 3.45 0.29 6.78
CA TYR A 70 3.14 0.22 5.35
C TYR A 70 3.24 1.60 4.70
N LEU A 71 2.67 2.63 5.34
CA LEU A 71 2.72 4.01 4.86
C LEU A 71 4.14 4.57 4.91
N VAL A 72 4.87 4.33 6.00
CA VAL A 72 6.26 4.77 6.16
C VAL A 72 7.15 4.14 5.10
N ASN A 73 7.08 2.81 4.90
CA ASN A 73 7.86 2.13 3.87
C ASN A 73 7.47 2.60 2.45
N THR A 74 6.19 2.92 2.22
CA THR A 74 5.74 3.55 0.96
C THR A 74 6.47 4.87 0.72
N PHE A 75 6.53 5.75 1.72
CA PHE A 75 7.26 7.02 1.60
C PHE A 75 8.76 6.81 1.41
N GLU A 76 9.38 5.83 2.07
CA GLU A 76 10.77 5.49 1.84
C GLU A 76 11.04 5.00 0.42
N ARG A 77 10.15 4.17 -0.14
CA ARG A 77 10.24 3.74 -1.54
C ARG A 77 10.13 4.92 -2.49
N VAL A 78 9.24 5.87 -2.23
CA VAL A 78 9.12 7.10 -3.01
C VAL A 78 10.40 7.93 -2.92
N ARG A 79 10.98 8.11 -1.73
CA ARG A 79 12.27 8.82 -1.56
C ARG A 79 13.39 8.17 -2.37
N ARG A 80 13.41 6.83 -2.48
CA ARG A 80 14.41 6.11 -3.28
C ARG A 80 14.27 6.31 -4.79
N ILE A 81 13.08 6.70 -5.27
CA ILE A 81 12.89 7.11 -6.67
C ILE A 81 13.58 8.46 -6.94
N ALA A 82 13.79 9.28 -5.90
CA ALA A 82 14.29 10.65 -5.98
C ALA A 82 13.52 11.52 -7.00
N PRO A 83 12.18 11.60 -6.90
CA PRO A 83 11.38 12.41 -7.82
C PRO A 83 11.58 13.90 -7.57
N GLU A 84 11.49 14.72 -8.61
CA GLU A 84 11.51 16.18 -8.50
C GLU A 84 10.17 16.75 -8.01
N ILE A 85 9.09 15.99 -8.16
CA ILE A 85 7.75 16.42 -7.76
C ILE A 85 7.05 15.26 -7.03
N VAL A 86 6.58 15.52 -5.82
CA VAL A 86 5.66 14.64 -5.10
C VAL A 86 4.34 15.37 -4.88
N VAL A 87 3.24 14.77 -5.34
CA VAL A 87 1.89 15.31 -5.14
C VAL A 87 1.03 14.33 -4.33
N TYR A 88 0.31 14.89 -3.37
CA TYR A 88 -0.65 14.17 -2.51
C TYR A 88 -2.06 14.59 -2.90
N THR A 89 -2.86 13.69 -3.48
CA THR A 89 -4.08 14.08 -4.20
C THR A 89 -5.42 13.81 -3.50
N GLY A 90 -5.46 13.07 -2.39
CA GLY A 90 -6.70 12.87 -1.65
C GLY A 90 -6.72 11.64 -0.76
N ASP A 91 -7.87 11.43 -0.11
CA ASP A 91 -8.21 10.29 0.74
C ASP A 91 -7.16 9.98 1.80
N PHE A 92 -6.77 11.02 2.53
CA PHE A 92 -5.67 10.96 3.49
C PHE A 92 -6.04 10.27 4.81
N ILE A 93 -7.26 10.41 5.28
CA ILE A 93 -7.70 10.01 6.63
C ILE A 93 -9.00 9.23 6.51
N SER A 94 -9.10 8.09 7.20
CA SER A 94 -10.34 7.33 7.36
C SER A 94 -11.20 7.94 8.47
N ARG A 95 -12.50 8.12 8.24
CA ARG A 95 -13.41 8.70 9.24
C ARG A 95 -13.61 7.76 10.44
N LYS A 96 -12.82 7.96 11.49
CA LYS A 96 -12.91 7.30 12.79
C LYS A 96 -12.48 8.26 13.90
N ASP A 97 -12.94 8.00 15.11
CA ASP A 97 -12.44 8.69 16.30
C ASP A 97 -10.95 8.33 16.51
N CYS A 98 -10.16 9.23 17.11
CA CYS A 98 -8.76 9.06 17.52
C CYS A 98 -7.67 8.85 16.43
N VAL A 99 -7.82 9.42 15.23
CA VAL A 99 -6.79 9.33 14.17
C VAL A 99 -5.68 10.40 14.25
N ASP A 100 -5.88 11.47 15.02
CA ASP A 100 -4.99 12.64 15.02
C ASP A 100 -3.51 12.32 15.35
N ASP A 101 -3.27 11.48 16.35
CA ASP A 101 -1.89 11.11 16.73
C ASP A 101 -1.22 10.25 15.66
N GLN A 102 -1.98 9.33 15.06
CA GLN A 102 -1.50 8.51 13.95
C GLN A 102 -1.17 9.37 12.73
N ALA A 103 -2.08 10.27 12.36
CA ALA A 103 -1.89 11.22 11.28
C ALA A 103 -0.64 12.09 11.49
N ARG A 104 -0.42 12.61 12.71
CA ARG A 104 0.79 13.38 13.04
C ARG A 104 2.06 12.58 12.82
N ARG A 105 2.12 11.32 13.28
CA ARG A 105 3.29 10.45 13.08
C ARG A 105 3.53 10.18 11.60
N VAL A 106 2.50 9.78 10.87
CA VAL A 106 2.61 9.41 9.44
C VAL A 106 2.97 10.63 8.59
N PHE A 107 2.27 11.76 8.74
CA PHE A 107 2.52 12.96 7.93
C PHE A 107 3.89 13.59 8.19
N SER A 108 4.46 13.43 9.40
CA SER A 108 5.84 13.87 9.67
C SER A 108 6.87 13.15 8.79
N GLN A 109 6.51 11.99 8.25
CA GLN A 109 7.34 11.14 7.41
C GLN A 109 6.93 11.18 5.94
N CYS A 110 6.10 12.11 5.48
CA CYS A 110 5.79 12.25 4.07
C CYS A 110 7.06 12.36 3.21
N ALA A 111 7.02 11.75 2.03
CA ALA A 111 8.04 11.93 1.02
C ALA A 111 7.93 13.34 0.42
N ARG A 112 9.07 13.86 -0.03
CA ARG A 112 9.17 15.18 -0.67
C ARG A 112 10.00 15.02 -1.93
N GLY A 113 9.66 15.81 -2.94
CA GLY A 113 10.48 16.04 -4.13
C GLY A 113 11.33 17.29 -3.96
#